data_AF-A0A151I886-F1
#
_entry.id   AF-A0A151I886-F1
#
_cell.length_a   1.000
_cell.length_b   1.000
_cell.length_c   1.000
_cell.angle_alpha   90.00
_cell.angle_beta   90.00
_cell.angle_gamma   90.00
#
_symmetry.space_group_name_H-M   'P 1'
#
loop_
_entity.id
_entity.type
_entity.pdbx_description
1 polymer ?
#
loop_
_entity_poly.entity_id
_entity_poly.type
_entity_poly.pdbx_seq_one_letter_code
_entity_poly.pdbx_strand_id
1 'polypeptide(L)'
;MESVTFDEVIINFVRDNKCLYDKKDINFKNNIKKKELWHKISESLKNLYSVDMAAEVIEKRWTSLRDMFSREKRKQQLPPSGSGYKPTKEWELYKTMLFLNTYIEHRRLVIPLMTFNFLFNPFAADDKDLCHLGLFSDCGKNANLCHGMN
;
A
#
# COMPACT_ATOMS: atom_id res chain seq x y z
N MET A 1 -27.36 17.67 -4.77
CA MET A 1 -26.28 18.54 -4.28
C MET A 1 -25.33 17.63 -3.53
N GLU A 2 -24.20 17.25 -4.12
CA GLU A 2 -23.20 16.47 -3.37
C GLU A 2 -22.69 17.35 -2.23
N SER A 3 -22.87 16.89 -1.01
CA SER A 3 -22.39 17.58 0.18
C SER A 3 -20.87 17.52 0.16
N VAL A 4 -20.21 18.65 -0.08
CA VAL A 4 -18.74 18.74 0.02
C VAL A 4 -18.33 18.27 1.40
N THR A 5 -17.53 17.20 1.45
CA THR A 5 -17.07 16.63 2.72
C THR A 5 -15.77 17.30 3.16
N PHE A 6 -15.50 17.35 4.47
CA PHE A 6 -14.22 17.87 4.98
C PHE A 6 -13.02 17.12 4.40
N ASP A 7 -13.19 15.82 4.11
CA ASP A 7 -12.17 15.00 3.46
C ASP A 7 -11.82 15.52 2.07
N GLU A 8 -12.81 15.95 1.28
CA GLU A 8 -12.56 16.54 -0.05
C GLU A 8 -11.80 17.85 0.04
N VAL A 9 -12.12 18.69 1.03
CA VAL A 9 -11.38 19.94 1.28
C VAL A 9 -9.92 19.63 1.60
N ILE A 10 -9.66 18.64 2.47
CA ILE A 10 -8.31 18.18 2.79
C ILE A 10 -7.60 17.64 1.55
N ILE A 11 -8.26 16.78 0.77
CA ILE A 11 -7.68 16.18 -0.45
C ILE A 11 -7.32 17.25 -1.47
N ASN A 12 -8.20 18.22 -1.72
CA ASN A 12 -7.96 19.30 -2.68
C ASN A 12 -6.84 20.23 -2.21
N PHE A 13 -6.83 20.63 -0.94
CA PHE A 13 -5.75 21.44 -0.39
C PHE A 13 -4.39 20.72 -0.49
N VAL A 14 -4.35 19.43 -0.16
CA VAL A 14 -3.11 18.66 -0.26
C VAL A 14 -2.68 18.53 -1.71
N ARG A 15 -3.60 18.32 -2.67
CA ARG A 15 -3.31 18.23 -4.10
C ARG A 15 -2.52 19.43 -4.61
N ASP A 16 -2.90 20.63 -4.19
CA ASP A 16 -2.26 21.89 -4.58
C ASP A 16 -0.88 22.08 -3.92
N ASN A 17 -0.63 21.39 -2.81
CA ASN A 17 0.59 21.53 -2.01
C ASN A 17 1.48 20.28 -2.09
N LYS A 18 2.25 20.17 -3.18
CA LYS A 18 3.12 19.02 -3.48
C LYS A 18 4.07 18.62 -2.36
N CYS A 19 4.60 19.57 -1.60
CA CYS A 19 5.51 19.30 -0.49
C CYS A 19 4.95 18.38 0.61
N LEU A 20 3.63 18.17 0.67
CA LEU A 20 2.97 17.26 1.62
C LEU A 20 3.04 15.79 1.18
N TYR A 21 3.18 15.50 -0.10
CA TYR A 21 3.11 14.12 -0.63
C TYR A 21 4.22 13.76 -1.62
N ASP A 22 4.78 14.73 -2.33
CA ASP A 22 5.84 14.52 -3.32
C ASP A 22 7.22 14.53 -2.65
N LYS A 23 7.89 13.38 -2.69
CA LYS A 23 9.24 13.21 -2.15
C LYS A 23 10.31 13.95 -2.95
N LYS A 24 10.02 14.32 -4.20
CA LYS A 24 10.93 15.03 -5.11
C LYS A 24 10.86 16.54 -4.93
N ASP A 25 9.86 17.04 -4.20
CA ASP A 25 9.75 18.47 -3.91
C ASP A 25 10.88 18.94 -2.98
N ILE A 26 11.51 20.07 -3.32
CA ILE A 26 12.60 20.67 -2.53
C ILE A 26 12.17 20.98 -1.10
N ASN A 27 10.89 21.33 -0.89
CA ASN A 27 10.33 21.63 0.41
C ASN A 27 9.79 20.40 1.14
N PHE A 28 9.92 19.19 0.59
CA PHE A 28 9.45 17.98 1.26
C PHE A 28 10.15 17.75 2.60
N LYS A 29 11.42 18.16 2.74
CA LYS A 29 12.17 18.09 4.01
C LYS A 29 11.92 19.29 4.93
N ASN A 30 11.22 20.33 4.45
CA ASN A 30 10.96 21.53 5.23
C ASN A 30 9.73 21.32 6.14
N ASN A 31 9.99 20.89 7.37
CA ASN A 31 8.94 20.66 8.37
C ASN A 31 8.22 21.95 8.79
N ILE A 32 8.88 23.10 8.73
CA ILE A 32 8.27 24.40 9.07
C ILE A 32 7.15 24.70 8.07
N LYS A 33 7.46 24.62 6.77
CA LYS A 33 6.48 24.85 5.71
C LYS A 33 5.31 23.87 5.76
N LYS A 34 5.57 22.60 6.12
CA LYS A 34 4.50 21.62 6.30
C LYS A 34 3.55 22.00 7.44
N LYS A 35 4.08 22.42 8.59
CA LYS A 35 3.28 22.89 9.72
C LYS A 35 2.43 24.11 9.34
N GLU A 36 3.04 25.10 8.66
CA GLU A 36 2.32 26.28 8.18
C GLU A 36 1.16 25.92 7.26
N LEU A 37 1.35 24.95 6.36
CA LEU A 37 0.28 24.47 5.49
C LEU A 37 -0.86 23.80 6.26
N TRP A 38 -0.54 22.96 7.24
CA TRP A 38 -1.56 22.33 8.08
C TRP A 38 -2.33 23.34 8.95
N HIS A 39 -1.65 24.37 9.46
CA HIS A 39 -2.31 25.48 10.14
C HIS A 39 -3.19 26.28 9.19
N LYS A 40 -2.73 26.55 7.96
CA LYS A 40 -3.51 27.29 6.96
C LYS A 40 -4.83 26.60 6.61
N ILE A 41 -4.83 25.27 6.46
CA ILE A 41 -6.08 24.54 6.21
C ILE A 41 -6.97 24.50 7.46
N SER A 42 -6.40 24.39 8.66
CA SER A 42 -7.15 24.50 9.93
C SER A 42 -7.89 25.83 10.03
N GLU A 43 -7.20 26.94 9.77
CA GLU A 43 -7.83 28.28 9.72
C GLU A 43 -8.88 28.38 8.62
N SER A 44 -8.62 27.82 7.44
CA SER A 44 -9.58 27.82 6.34
C SER A 44 -10.87 27.07 6.72
N LEU A 45 -10.76 25.91 7.36
CA LEU A 45 -11.92 25.14 7.85
C LEU A 45 -12.70 25.90 8.92
N LYS A 46 -11.99 26.57 9.83
CA LYS A 46 -12.60 27.40 10.87
C LYS A 46 -13.35 28.60 10.30
N ASN A 47 -12.74 29.30 9.33
CA ASN A 47 -13.31 30.51 8.76
C ASN A 47 -14.46 30.25 7.78
N LEU A 48 -14.35 29.21 6.94
CA LEU A 48 -15.35 28.95 5.88
C LEU A 48 -16.50 28.07 6.35
N TYR A 49 -16.23 27.12 7.26
CA TYR A 49 -17.20 26.09 7.65
C TYR A 49 -17.52 26.11 9.15
N SER A 50 -16.96 27.06 9.91
CA SER A 50 -17.11 27.15 11.37
C SER A 50 -16.69 25.86 12.11
N VAL A 51 -15.75 25.10 11.53
CA VAL A 51 -15.24 23.87 12.11
C VAL A 51 -13.88 24.14 12.75
N ASP A 52 -13.81 24.02 14.07
CA ASP A 52 -12.53 24.09 14.78
C ASP A 52 -11.85 22.72 14.76
N MET A 53 -10.86 22.56 13.89
CA MET A 53 -10.07 21.33 13.78
C MET A 53 -8.59 21.68 13.82
N ALA A 54 -7.89 21.15 14.82
CA ALA A 54 -6.44 21.37 14.96
C ALA A 54 -5.65 20.77 13.79
N ALA A 55 -4.53 21.42 13.45
CA ALA A 55 -3.65 21.02 12.35
C ALA A 55 -3.22 19.53 12.45
N GLU A 56 -2.95 19.04 13.65
CA GLU A 56 -2.55 17.65 13.92
C GLU A 56 -3.67 16.66 13.63
N VAL A 57 -4.93 17.06 13.85
CA VAL A 57 -6.11 16.23 13.55
C VAL A 57 -6.27 16.11 12.04
N ILE A 58 -6.08 17.21 11.31
CA ILE A 58 -6.13 17.25 9.85
C ILE A 58 -5.02 16.37 9.25
N GLU A 59 -3.81 16.47 9.79
CA GLU A 59 -2.67 15.65 9.36
C GLU A 59 -2.94 14.14 9.58
N LYS A 60 -3.49 13.77 10.74
CA LYS A 60 -3.91 12.39 11.03
C LYS A 60 -5.02 11.92 10.09
N ARG A 61 -5.96 12.80 9.77
CA ARG A 61 -7.05 12.51 8.83
C ARG A 61 -6.50 12.25 7.43
N TRP A 62 -5.61 13.10 6.94
CA TRP A 62 -4.89 12.89 5.68
C TRP A 62 -4.14 11.56 5.64
N THR A 63 -3.44 11.21 6.73
CA THR A 63 -2.73 9.92 6.82
C THR A 63 -3.70 8.75 6.66
N SER A 64 -4.85 8.81 7.35
CA SER A 64 -5.89 7.79 7.25
C SER A 64 -6.46 7.67 5.83
N LEU A 65 -6.71 8.80 5.16
CA LEU A 65 -7.17 8.86 3.77
C LEU A 65 -6.16 8.21 2.81
N ARG A 66 -4.87 8.49 2.97
CA ARG A 66 -3.80 7.88 2.17
C ARG A 66 -3.70 6.38 2.39
N ASP A 67 -3.91 5.92 3.62
CA ASP A 67 -3.91 4.49 3.94
C ASP A 67 -5.13 3.78 3.33
N MET A 68 -6.30 4.41 3.35
CA MET A 68 -7.51 3.95 2.65
C MET A 68 -7.25 3.85 1.14
N PHE A 69 -6.70 4.90 0.53
CA PHE A 69 -6.33 4.91 -0.89
C PHE A 69 -5.38 3.76 -1.25
N SER A 70 -4.37 3.51 -0.40
CA SER A 70 -3.40 2.44 -0.61
C SER A 70 -4.00 1.04 -0.47
N ARG A 71 -5.04 0.86 0.36
CA ARG A 71 -5.81 -0.39 0.44
C ARG A 71 -6.68 -0.59 -0.79
N GLU A 72 -7.39 0.45 -1.19
CA GLU A 72 -8.29 0.41 -2.34
C GLU A 72 -7.51 0.16 -3.65
N LYS A 73 -6.38 0.85 -3.83
CA LYS A 73 -5.46 0.61 -4.94
C LYS A 73 -4.92 -0.83 -4.98
N ARG A 74 -4.72 -1.48 -3.84
CA ARG A 74 -4.32 -2.91 -3.80
C ARG A 74 -5.47 -3.84 -4.18
N LYS A 75 -6.69 -3.57 -3.71
CA LYS A 75 -7.89 -4.31 -4.12
C LYS A 75 -8.10 -4.28 -5.64
N GLN A 76 -7.88 -3.13 -6.27
CA GLN A 76 -8.04 -2.96 -7.72
C GLN A 76 -6.95 -3.68 -8.55
N GLN A 77 -5.77 -3.95 -7.97
CA GLN A 77 -4.65 -4.60 -8.67
C GLN A 77 -4.59 -6.12 -8.47
N LEU A 78 -5.16 -6.64 -7.38
CA LEU A 78 -5.16 -8.07 -7.11
C LEU A 78 -6.33 -8.73 -7.86
N PRO A 79 -6.11 -9.84 -8.59
CA PRO A 79 -7.22 -10.61 -9.15
C PRO A 79 -8.13 -11.10 -8.00
N PRO A 80 -9.43 -11.34 -8.25
CA PRO A 80 -10.34 -11.85 -7.23
C PRO A 80 -9.83 -13.20 -6.70
N SER A 81 -9.16 -13.19 -5.55
CA SER A 81 -8.71 -14.42 -4.91
C SER A 81 -9.90 -15.12 -4.26
N GLY A 82 -10.48 -16.09 -4.97
CA GLY A 82 -11.48 -17.02 -4.43
C GLY A 82 -12.93 -16.74 -4.78
N SER A 83 -13.76 -17.78 -4.69
CA SER A 83 -15.18 -17.84 -5.05
C SER A 83 -16.13 -16.98 -4.18
N GLY A 84 -15.59 -16.14 -3.31
CA GLY A 84 -16.35 -15.27 -2.39
C GLY A 84 -16.25 -13.78 -2.69
N TYR A 85 -15.66 -13.37 -3.83
CA TYR A 85 -15.52 -11.95 -4.17
C TYR A 85 -16.90 -11.29 -4.32
N LYS A 86 -17.21 -10.37 -3.41
CA LYS A 86 -18.34 -9.45 -3.54
C LYS A 86 -17.77 -8.10 -3.98
N PRO A 87 -18.26 -7.49 -5.07
CA PRO A 87 -17.87 -6.14 -5.43
C PRO A 87 -18.26 -5.20 -4.28
N THR A 88 -17.25 -4.66 -3.59
CA THR A 88 -17.48 -3.62 -2.58
C THR A 88 -17.79 -2.31 -3.27
N LYS A 89 -18.69 -1.50 -2.69
CA LYS A 89 -18.98 -0.15 -3.16
C LYS A 89 -17.67 0.62 -3.36
N GLU A 90 -17.50 1.21 -4.54
CA GLU A 90 -16.34 2.06 -4.87
C GLU A 90 -16.26 3.20 -3.86
N TRP A 91 -15.07 3.44 -3.29
CA TRP A 91 -14.88 4.55 -2.38
C TRP A 91 -14.91 5.87 -3.16
N GLU A 92 -15.90 6.73 -2.89
CA GLU A 92 -16.15 7.95 -3.70
C GLU A 92 -14.91 8.87 -3.78
N LEU A 93 -14.11 8.95 -2.69
CA LEU A 93 -12.89 9.76 -2.64
C LEU A 93 -11.69 9.12 -3.35
N TYR A 94 -11.81 7.87 -3.83
CA TYR A 94 -10.75 7.21 -4.57
C TYR A 94 -10.41 7.97 -5.85
N LYS A 95 -11.43 8.43 -6.58
CA LYS A 95 -11.28 9.18 -7.84
C LYS A 95 -10.58 10.51 -7.61
N THR A 96 -10.93 11.24 -6.56
CA THR A 96 -10.28 12.51 -6.20
C THR A 96 -8.85 12.33 -5.72
N MET A 97 -8.45 11.16 -5.24
CA MET A 97 -7.08 10.86 -4.81
C MET A 97 -6.19 10.24 -5.90
N LEU A 98 -6.70 10.03 -7.12
CA LEU A 98 -5.93 9.43 -8.22
C LEU A 98 -4.65 10.18 -8.58
N PHE A 99 -4.57 11.49 -8.31
CA PHE A 99 -3.35 12.27 -8.52
C PHE A 99 -2.14 11.72 -7.76
N LEU A 100 -2.35 10.99 -6.66
CA LEU A 100 -1.27 10.37 -5.90
C LEU A 100 -0.61 9.20 -6.63
N ASN A 101 -1.24 8.64 -7.68
CA ASN A 101 -0.70 7.46 -8.38
C ASN A 101 0.68 7.69 -8.99
N THR A 102 0.98 8.91 -9.42
CA THR A 102 2.27 9.29 -10.01
C THR A 102 3.37 9.51 -8.96
N TYR A 103 3.00 9.66 -7.69
CA TYR A 103 3.92 10.00 -6.59
C TYR A 103 4.13 8.86 -5.60
N ILE A 104 3.14 7.97 -5.47
CA ILE A 104 3.27 6.74 -4.70
C ILE A 104 4.02 5.73 -5.59
N GLU A 105 5.33 5.90 -5.66
CA GLU A 105 6.23 4.88 -6.21
C GLU A 105 5.99 3.59 -5.43
N HIS A 106 5.61 2.52 -6.16
CA HIS A 106 5.57 1.18 -5.59
C HIS A 106 6.94 0.93 -4.97
N ARG A 107 6.96 0.65 -3.66
CA ARG A 107 8.14 0.06 -3.04
C ARG A 107 8.33 -1.28 -3.75
N ARG A 108 9.07 -1.30 -4.87
CA ARG A 108 9.56 -2.53 -5.47
C ARG A 108 10.37 -3.15 -4.35
N LEU A 109 9.86 -4.21 -3.76
CA LEU A 109 10.72 -5.10 -3.02
C LEU A 109 11.79 -5.48 -4.04
N VAL A 110 13.02 -5.01 -3.82
CA VAL A 110 14.17 -5.54 -4.54
C VAL A 110 14.32 -6.94 -3.98
N ILE A 111 13.46 -7.86 -4.41
CA ILE A 111 13.74 -9.27 -4.31
C ILE A 111 15.00 -9.44 -5.16
N PRO A 112 16.12 -9.90 -4.59
CA PRO A 112 17.32 -10.18 -5.38
C PRO A 112 16.89 -11.09 -6.53
N LEU A 113 17.34 -10.75 -7.75
CA LEU A 113 16.98 -11.37 -9.02
C LEU A 113 17.12 -12.92 -9.06
N MET A 114 17.66 -13.53 -8.01
CA MET A 114 17.82 -14.98 -7.85
C MET A 114 16.51 -15.73 -7.58
N THR A 115 15.43 -15.08 -7.14
CA THR A 115 14.15 -15.77 -6.82
C THR A 115 13.12 -15.74 -7.95
N PHE A 116 13.35 -14.99 -9.02
CA PHE A 116 12.35 -14.82 -10.09
C PHE A 116 12.21 -16.04 -11.01
N ASN A 117 13.20 -16.94 -11.05
CA ASN A 117 13.17 -18.11 -11.94
C ASN A 117 12.33 -19.30 -11.42
N PHE A 118 11.88 -19.30 -10.17
CA PHE A 118 11.16 -20.46 -9.60
C PHE A 118 9.63 -20.37 -9.69
N LEU A 119 9.05 -19.21 -10.04
CA LEU A 119 7.59 -19.03 -10.05
C LEU A 119 6.95 -18.97 -11.44
N PHE A 120 7.75 -18.94 -12.52
CA PHE A 120 7.26 -18.79 -13.89
C PHE A 120 7.80 -19.82 -14.90
N ASN A 121 8.29 -20.99 -14.46
CA ASN A 121 8.55 -22.09 -15.38
C ASN A 121 7.61 -23.28 -15.14
N PRO A 122 6.56 -23.49 -15.97
CA PRO A 122 5.70 -24.66 -15.89
C PRO A 122 6.21 -25.86 -16.71
N PHE A 123 7.48 -25.89 -17.12
CA PHE A 123 8.03 -26.97 -17.94
C PHE A 123 9.49 -27.27 -17.58
N ALA A 124 9.69 -28.17 -16.63
CA ALA A 124 10.85 -29.08 -16.49
C ALA A 124 10.68 -29.88 -15.20
N ALA A 125 9.86 -30.92 -15.27
CA ALA A 125 10.07 -32.06 -14.40
C ALA A 125 11.29 -32.80 -14.97
N ASP A 126 12.39 -32.85 -14.21
CA ASP A 126 13.38 -33.92 -14.31
C ASP A 126 13.96 -34.19 -12.92
N ASP A 127 13.83 -35.45 -12.51
CA ASP A 127 13.89 -35.98 -11.15
C ASP A 127 15.34 -36.20 -10.65
N LYS A 128 16.24 -35.22 -10.83
CA LYS A 128 17.69 -35.41 -10.55
C LYS A 128 18.41 -34.32 -9.75
N ASP A 129 17.77 -33.21 -9.39
CA ASP A 129 18.47 -32.11 -8.69
C ASP A 129 18.23 -32.02 -7.16
N LEU A 130 17.62 -33.04 -6.56
CA LEU A 130 17.42 -33.13 -5.10
C LEU A 130 18.62 -33.69 -4.31
N CYS A 131 19.84 -33.71 -4.88
CA CYS A 131 21.04 -34.21 -4.18
C CYS A 131 22.19 -33.21 -4.01
N HIS A 132 22.12 -31.97 -4.51
CA HIS A 132 23.31 -31.09 -4.57
C HIS A 132 23.38 -29.93 -3.55
N LEU A 133 22.43 -29.81 -2.60
CA LEU A 133 22.41 -28.72 -1.61
C LEU A 133 22.82 -29.10 -0.17
N GLY A 134 23.46 -30.25 0.03
CA GLY A 134 24.45 -30.44 1.12
C GLY A 134 24.09 -29.96 2.53
N LEU A 135 22.85 -30.07 2.99
CA LEU A 135 22.43 -29.74 4.36
C LEU A 135 21.70 -30.89 5.06
N PHE A 136 22.22 -32.10 4.91
CA PHE A 136 21.99 -33.16 5.89
C PHE A 136 23.33 -33.76 6.30
N SER A 137 23.91 -33.18 7.36
CA SER A 137 24.84 -33.89 8.24
C SER A 137 24.02 -34.38 9.43
N ASP A 138 23.44 -35.58 9.32
CA ASP A 138 24.09 -36.75 9.90
C ASP A 138 23.34 -38.03 9.49
N CYS A 139 24.14 -39.04 9.20
CA CYS A 139 23.72 -40.38 8.84
C CYS A 139 23.48 -41.15 10.14
N GLY A 140 22.28 -41.69 10.33
CA GLY A 140 21.93 -42.34 11.58
C GLY A 140 20.81 -43.37 11.48
N LYS A 141 20.94 -44.33 10.55
CA LYS A 141 20.48 -45.72 10.69
C LYS A 141 19.08 -45.92 11.34
N ASN A 142 18.07 -46.29 10.58
CA ASN A 142 17.66 -47.70 10.45
C ASN A 142 16.49 -47.83 9.48
N ALA A 143 16.49 -48.96 8.80
CA ALA A 143 15.51 -49.38 7.84
C ALA A 143 14.13 -49.64 8.47
N ASN A 144 13.12 -49.62 7.59
CA ASN A 144 11.96 -50.50 7.55
C ASN A 144 10.57 -49.97 7.96
N LEU A 145 9.70 -50.09 6.94
CA LEU A 145 8.26 -50.32 6.92
C LEU A 145 7.28 -49.14 7.08
N CYS A 146 6.73 -48.74 5.92
CA CYS A 146 5.30 -48.47 5.77
C CYS A 146 4.63 -49.65 5.05
N HIS A 147 3.29 -49.74 5.20
CA HIS A 147 2.32 -50.80 4.84
C HIS A 147 2.06 -51.76 6.01
N GLY A 148 0.81 -52.05 6.39
CA GLY A 148 -0.49 -51.78 5.78
C GLY A 148 -1.51 -52.69 6.48
N MET A 149 -2.78 -52.32 6.41
CA MET A 149 -3.94 -53.01 6.97
C MET A 149 -3.96 -54.52 6.69
N ASN A 150 -4.17 -55.33 7.73
CA ASN A 150 -5.42 -56.08 7.94
C ASN A 150 -5.57 -56.41 9.43
#